data_AF-A0A961Y150-F1
#
_entry.id   AF-A0A961Y150-F1
#
_cell.length_a   1.000
_cell.length_b   1.000
_cell.length_c   1.000
_cell.angle_alpha   90.00
_cell.angle_beta   90.00
_cell.angle_gamma   90.00
#
_symmetry.space_group_name_H-M   'P 1'
#
loop_
_entity.id
_entity.type
_entity.pdbx_description
1 polymer ?
#
loop_
_entity_poly.entity_id
_entity_poly.type
_entity_poly.pdbx_seq_one_letter_code
_entity_poly.pdbx_strand_id
1 'polypeptide(L)' 'MNNPTIYVDADACPVKEEVVRVAERHGLPVTFVSNGGLRPSRDPMIRNIVVSKGADAADDWIVENAKANDVVITAD' A
#
# COMPACT_ATOMS: atom_id res chain seq x y z
N MET A 1 -3.82 21.41 1.50
CA MET A 1 -3.03 20.29 2.05
C MET A 1 -3.10 19.16 1.05
N ASN A 2 -2.02 18.40 0.84
CA ASN A 2 -2.08 17.24 -0.05
C ASN A 2 -2.98 16.16 0.59
N ASN A 3 -3.82 15.50 -0.23
CA ASN A 3 -4.58 14.35 0.23
C ASN A 3 -3.59 13.23 0.62
N PRO A 4 -3.87 12.50 1.72
CA PRO A 4 -3.00 11.43 2.19
C PRO A 4 -3.00 10.25 1.20
N THR A 5 -1.86 9.58 1.07
CA THR A 5 -1.76 8.29 0.38
C THR A 5 -1.77 7.16 1.39
N ILE A 6 -2.46 6.07 1.06
CA ILE A 6 -2.43 4.84 1.87
C ILE A 6 -1.38 3.91 1.28
N TYR A 7 -0.37 3.56 2.08
CA TYR A 7 0.58 2.51 1.78
C TYR A 7 0.22 1.25 2.55
N VAL A 8 0.26 0.11 1.88
CA VAL A 8 -0.03 -1.18 2.49
C VAL A 8 1.14 -2.09 2.21
N ASP A 9 1.75 -2.63 3.26
CA ASP A 9 2.56 -3.84 3.10
C ASP A 9 1.62 -5.00 2.78
N ALA A 10 1.63 -5.40 1.53
CA ALA A 10 0.74 -6.44 1.04
C ALA A 10 1.28 -7.85 1.29
N ASP A 11 2.51 -8.00 1.77
CA ASP A 11 3.07 -9.29 2.16
C ASP A 11 2.55 -9.71 3.55
N ALA A 12 2.41 -8.78 4.52
CA ALA A 12 1.90 -9.07 5.85
C ALA A 12 0.41 -8.72 6.06
N CYS A 13 -0.16 -7.74 5.35
CA CYS A 13 -1.49 -7.20 5.68
C CYS A 13 -2.65 -8.20 5.44
N PRO A 14 -3.44 -8.56 6.48
CA PRO A 14 -4.57 -9.49 6.33
C PRO A 14 -5.86 -8.82 5.84
N VAL A 15 -5.93 -7.49 5.81
CA VAL A 15 -7.17 -6.70 5.58
C VAL A 15 -7.13 -5.86 4.30
N LYS A 16 -6.50 -6.38 3.25
CA LYS A 16 -6.32 -5.66 1.96
C LYS A 16 -7.65 -5.20 1.33
N GLU A 17 -8.71 -6.01 1.45
CA GLU A 17 -10.03 -5.68 0.90
C GLU A 17 -10.74 -4.57 1.69
N GLU A 18 -10.60 -4.57 3.03
CA GLU A 18 -11.08 -3.50 3.90
C GLU A 18 -10.41 -2.18 3.54
N VAL A 19 -9.10 -2.19 3.29
CA VAL A 19 -8.36 -0.98 2.89
C VAL A 19 -8.96 -0.38 1.62
N VAL A 20 -9.19 -1.20 0.59
CA VAL A 20 -9.80 -0.73 -0.66
C VAL A 20 -11.18 -0.14 -0.40
N ARG A 21 -12.05 -0.84 0.33
CA ARG A 21 -13.41 -0.35 0.64
C ARG A 21 -13.42 0.96 1.42
N VAL A 22 -12.47 1.16 2.35
CA VAL A 22 -12.35 2.40 3.13
C VAL A 22 -11.80 3.51 2.25
N ALA A 23 -10.73 3.24 1.50
CA ALA A 23 -10.09 4.20 0.62
C ALA A 23 -11.06 4.75 -0.44
N GLU A 24 -11.88 3.89 -1.03
CA GLU A 24 -12.92 4.26 -2.00
C GLU A 24 -13.92 5.26 -1.41
N ARG A 25 -14.40 5.04 -0.17
CA ARG A 25 -15.33 5.98 0.51
C ARG A 25 -14.71 7.36 0.77
N HIS A 26 -13.39 7.43 0.91
CA HIS A 26 -12.66 8.67 1.18
C HIS A 26 -12.01 9.26 -0.08
N GLY A 27 -12.12 8.59 -1.24
CA GLY A 27 -11.44 9.01 -2.47
C GLY A 27 -9.91 9.07 -2.33
N LEU A 28 -9.32 8.17 -1.55
CA LEU A 28 -7.89 8.16 -1.27
C LEU A 28 -7.16 7.11 -2.12
N PRO A 29 -5.96 7.42 -2.63
CA PRO A 29 -5.16 6.45 -3.38
C PRO A 29 -4.54 5.41 -2.45
N VAL A 30 -4.44 4.18 -2.95
CA VAL A 30 -3.83 3.04 -2.25
C VAL A 30 -2.64 2.53 -3.06
N THR A 31 -1.50 2.35 -2.40
CA THR A 31 -0.33 1.68 -2.97
C THR A 31 -0.05 0.41 -2.19
N PHE A 32 -0.29 -0.74 -2.81
CA PHE A 32 0.13 -2.05 -2.30
C PHE A 32 1.58 -2.30 -2.67
N VAL A 33 2.42 -2.61 -1.69
CA VAL A 33 3.84 -2.92 -1.85
C VAL A 33 4.03 -4.38 -1.46
N SER A 34 4.69 -5.17 -2.31
CA SER A 34 4.90 -6.61 -2.06
C SER A 34 6.14 -7.12 -2.78
N ASN A 35 6.69 -8.23 -2.30
CA ASN A 35 7.77 -8.97 -2.97
C ASN A 35 7.27 -9.81 -4.19
N GLY A 36 5.98 -9.71 -4.52
CA GLY A 36 5.36 -10.34 -5.68
C GLY A 36 3.96 -10.91 -5.37
N GLY A 37 3.47 -11.76 -6.27
CA GLY A 37 2.24 -12.54 -6.02
C GLY A 37 0.91 -11.77 -6.12
N LEU A 38 0.94 -10.44 -6.13
CA LEU A 38 -0.26 -9.63 -6.33
C LEU A 38 -0.65 -9.53 -7.79
N ARG A 39 -1.94 -9.75 -8.07
CA ARG A 39 -2.54 -9.39 -9.35
C ARG A 39 -2.75 -7.88 -9.39
N PRO A 40 -2.29 -7.17 -10.45
CA PRO A 40 -2.54 -5.74 -10.58
C PRO A 40 -4.03 -5.40 -10.57
N SER A 41 -4.40 -4.35 -9.86
CA SER A 41 -5.75 -3.81 -9.91
C SER A 41 -6.03 -3.11 -11.24
N ARG A 42 -7.30 -3.08 -11.65
CA ARG A 42 -7.79 -2.25 -12.76
C ARG A 42 -8.27 -0.88 -12.30
N ASP A 43 -8.39 -0.68 -11.00
CA ASP A 43 -8.80 0.59 -10.40
C ASP A 43 -7.67 1.61 -10.51
N PRO A 44 -7.89 2.79 -11.13
CA PRO A 44 -6.88 3.84 -11.23
C PRO A 44 -6.42 4.40 -9.86
N MET A 45 -7.21 4.22 -8.79
CA MET A 45 -6.86 4.62 -7.43
C MET A 45 -5.96 3.61 -6.71
N ILE A 46 -5.74 2.43 -7.31
CA ILE A 46 -4.94 1.36 -6.72
C ILE A 46 -3.68 1.14 -7.55
N ARG A 47 -2.53 1.34 -6.91
CA ARG A 47 -1.21 1.04 -7.47
C ARG A 47 -0.63 -0.20 -6.81
N ASN A 48 0.03 -1.03 -7.61
CA ASN A 48 0.84 -2.14 -7.12
C ASN A 48 2.31 -1.85 -7.39
N ILE A 49 3.14 -1.93 -6.36
CA ILE A 49 4.60 -1.87 -6.42
C ILE A 49 5.13 -3.25 -6.07
N VAL A 50 6.01 -3.77 -6.93
CA VAL A 50 6.72 -5.02 -6.68
C VAL A 50 8.17 -4.68 -6.34
N VAL A 51 8.59 -5.05 -5.14
CA VAL A 51 9.97 -4.87 -4.66
C VAL A 51 10.78 -6.14 -4.87
N SER A 52 12.11 -6.04 -4.76
CA SER A 52 12.98 -7.21 -4.78
C SER A 52 12.68 -8.17 -3.63
N LYS A 53 12.84 -9.47 -3.86
CA LYS A 53 12.67 -10.47 -2.80
C LYS A 53 13.76 -10.31 -1.74
N GLY A 54 13.35 -9.91 -0.54
CA GLY A 54 14.17 -9.79 0.65
C GLY A 54 13.24 -9.65 1.87
N ALA A 55 13.75 -9.98 3.05
CA ALA A 55 13.08 -9.57 4.29
C ALA A 55 13.02 -8.04 4.30
N ASP A 56 11.93 -7.49 4.84
CA ASP A 56 11.71 -6.05 5.07
C ASP A 56 11.71 -5.17 3.80
N ALA A 57 11.77 -5.76 2.60
CA ALA A 57 11.89 -5.00 1.35
C ALA A 57 10.65 -4.13 1.05
N ALA A 58 9.46 -4.55 1.51
CA ALA A 58 8.25 -3.76 1.38
C ALA A 58 8.28 -2.58 2.36
N ASP A 59 8.69 -2.82 3.60
CA ASP A 59 8.83 -1.82 4.65
C ASP A 59 9.83 -0.73 4.30
N ASP A 60 11.03 -1.12 3.86
CA ASP A 60 12.08 -0.20 3.43
C ASP A 60 11.56 0.73 2.33
N TRP A 61 10.87 0.17 1.33
CA TRP A 61 10.29 0.96 0.25
C TRP A 61 9.21 1.92 0.77
N ILE A 62 8.32 1.47 1.66
CA ILE A 62 7.28 2.31 2.26
C ILE A 62 7.92 3.46 3.05
N VAL A 63 8.93 3.18 3.87
CA VAL A 63 9.65 4.19 4.67
C VAL A 63 10.30 5.25 3.78
N GLU A 64 10.90 4.85 2.67
CA GLU A 64 11.53 5.78 1.71
C GLU A 64 10.53 6.68 0.97
N ASN A 65 9.27 6.23 0.82
CA ASN A 65 8.26 6.91 0.00
C ASN A 65 7.20 7.67 0.82
N ALA A 66 6.95 7.25 2.06
CA ALA A 66 5.96 7.86 2.93
C ALA A 66 6.35 9.29 3.33
N LYS A 67 5.35 10.16 3.38
CA LYS A 67 5.50 11.56 3.79
C LYS A 67 4.59 11.87 4.96
N ALA A 68 4.78 13.06 5.52
CA ALA A 68 3.86 13.58 6.53
C ALA A 68 2.42 13.55 5.98
N ASN A 69 1.49 13.09 6.82
CA ASN A 69 0.06 12.88 6.53
C ASN A 69 -0.29 11.57 5.81
N ASP A 70 0.65 10.77 5.32
CA ASP A 70 0.34 9.47 4.74
C ASP A 70 -0.05 8.44 5.82
N VAL A 71 -0.74 7.37 5.39
CA VAL A 71 -1.19 6.27 6.27
C VAL A 71 -0.49 4.99 5.83
N VAL A 72 0.17 4.33 6.78
CA VAL A 72 0.81 3.02 6.54
C VAL A 72 0.01 1.93 7.25
N ILE A 73 -0.22 0.82 6.55
CA ILE A 73 -0.94 -0.34 7.06
C ILE A 73 -0.05 -1.57 6.89
N THR A 74 0.36 -2.15 8.00
CA THR A 74 1.10 -3.42 8.06
C THR A 74 0.64 -4.25 9.27
N ALA A 75 1.07 -5.51 9.35
CA ALA A 75 0.79 -6.44 10.45
C ALA A 75 2.04 -6.93 11.20
N ASP A 76 3.24 -6.47 10.81
CA ASP A 76 4.52 -6.71 11.47
C ASP A 76 5.17 -5.42 12.01
#